data_AF-A0A1S0U2X3-F1
#
_entry.id   AF-A0A1S0U2X3-F1
#
_cell.length_a   1.000
_cell.length_b   1.000
_cell.length_c   1.000
_cell.angle_alpha   90.00
_cell.angle_beta   90.00
_cell.angle_gamma   90.00
#
_symmetry.space_group_name_H-M   'P 1'
#
loop_
_entity.id
_entity.type
_entity.pdbx_description
1 polymer ?
#
loop_
_entity_poly.entity_id
_entity_poly.type
_entity_poly.pdbx_seq_one_letter_code
_entity_poly.pdbx_strand_id
1 'polypeptide(L)'
;MRPQYCYKRANKLNRSWVELHISRGIETESHKIFMRITVIVTYWIVYVSSLLLSIGFFRKIVSYRMLNYCAIAVLYPGLLAVDNGHFQYNHISLGLFLFSFTCFVSSFLKIGSVFFILALFFKQMELYHALPIAIYLLSKSFPSDNRLSASQYRYWAKQLFILFITVIITILFVLLPFFVTKSNLIQILHRTFPFYRGIFEDKVANFWCSVNVLYKLKDNFKIVVLLRMSAIMVLVTNIPWLLCLFYYPTVTNFKYGLLASSLSFFLFSFQVHEKSILLAALPAILLWNESPVFVSWILIISNTSLYPLCIKDGNAIHLALFIFYYITTYSSFSKLPVFKQLVVHGSCLASLTLCLANLLFPPPARFPHIFSLLIAVYCFVHFTMFFLYINLIALRFMFEQLKIADLLIVSVRES
;
A
#
# COMPACT_ATOMS: atom_id res chain seq x y z
N MET A 1 4.91 -9.14 18.99
CA MET A 1 3.87 -9.95 19.66
C MET A 1 3.52 -11.10 18.72
N ARG A 2 3.81 -12.36 19.09
CA ARG A 2 3.28 -13.49 18.30
C ARG A 2 1.75 -13.50 18.47
N PRO A 3 0.96 -13.86 17.44
CA PRO A 3 -0.48 -13.99 17.60
C PRO A 3 -0.77 -14.95 18.76
N GLN A 4 -1.53 -14.53 19.79
CA GLN A 4 -1.79 -15.36 20.98
C GLN A 4 -2.42 -16.73 20.62
N TYR A 5 -3.11 -16.81 19.48
CA TYR A 5 -3.61 -18.05 18.93
C TYR A 5 -2.50 -18.98 18.43
N CYS A 6 -1.52 -18.45 17.68
CA CYS A 6 -0.33 -19.20 17.27
C CYS A 6 0.47 -19.68 18.47
N TYR A 7 0.58 -18.86 19.53
CA TYR A 7 1.17 -19.26 20.81
C TYR A 7 0.45 -20.47 21.42
N LYS A 8 -0.87 -20.41 21.58
CA LYS A 8 -1.65 -21.50 22.17
C LYS A 8 -1.51 -22.80 21.37
N ARG A 9 -1.49 -22.71 20.03
CA ARG A 9 -1.36 -23.87 19.15
C ARG A 9 0.07 -24.43 19.15
N ALA A 10 1.09 -23.57 19.16
CA ALA A 10 2.48 -23.98 19.32
C ALA A 10 2.70 -24.69 20.66
N ASN A 11 2.17 -24.14 21.76
CA ASN A 11 2.28 -24.74 23.09
C ASN A 11 1.63 -26.13 23.19
N LYS A 12 0.52 -26.36 22.46
CA LYS A 12 -0.11 -27.69 22.36
C LYS A 12 0.71 -28.70 21.57
N LEU A 13 1.42 -28.26 20.53
CA LEU A 13 2.24 -29.14 19.68
C LEU A 13 3.58 -29.46 20.34
N ASN A 14 4.28 -28.43 20.82
CA ASN A 14 5.53 -28.58 21.53
C ASN A 14 5.75 -27.37 22.45
N ARG A 15 5.68 -27.62 23.77
CA ARG A 15 5.82 -26.61 24.81
C ARG A 15 7.17 -25.90 24.77
N SER A 16 8.24 -26.63 24.43
CA SER A 16 9.61 -26.08 24.35
C SER A 16 9.74 -24.90 23.37
N TRP A 17 8.88 -24.80 22.36
CA TRP A 17 8.91 -23.71 21.38
C TRP A 17 8.51 -22.34 21.93
N VAL A 18 7.84 -22.30 23.08
CA VAL A 18 7.24 -21.07 23.60
C VAL A 18 7.44 -20.86 25.11
N GLU A 19 8.32 -21.66 25.72
CA GLU A 19 8.69 -21.51 27.12
C GLU A 19 9.32 -20.16 27.41
N LEU A 20 8.78 -19.49 28.43
CA LEU A 20 9.23 -18.15 28.81
C LEU A 20 10.71 -18.21 29.23
N HIS A 21 11.51 -17.28 28.72
CA HIS A 21 12.96 -17.17 28.94
C HIS A 21 13.84 -18.28 28.36
N ILE A 22 13.36 -19.52 28.28
CA ILE A 22 14.13 -20.68 27.78
C ILE A 22 14.09 -20.74 26.24
N SER A 23 12.94 -20.48 25.62
CA SER A 23 12.74 -20.60 24.17
C SER A 23 13.29 -19.43 23.31
N ARG A 24 14.15 -18.60 23.89
CA ARG A 24 14.71 -17.42 23.20
C ARG A 24 15.77 -17.87 22.20
N GLY A 25 15.61 -17.50 20.93
CA GLY A 25 16.56 -17.86 19.88
C GLY A 25 16.48 -19.31 19.41
N ILE A 26 15.32 -19.98 19.54
CA ILE A 26 15.14 -21.32 18.97
C ILE A 26 15.21 -21.29 17.44
N GLU A 27 16.11 -22.09 16.88
CA GLU A 27 16.35 -22.22 15.43
C GLU A 27 16.01 -23.61 14.88
N THR A 28 15.25 -24.43 15.63
CA THR A 28 14.87 -25.78 15.19
C THR A 28 14.04 -25.76 13.92
N GLU A 29 14.31 -26.71 13.02
CA GLU A 29 13.63 -26.82 11.72
C GLU A 29 12.12 -27.04 11.88
N SER A 30 11.70 -27.84 12.88
CA SER A 30 10.28 -28.07 13.16
C SER A 30 9.52 -26.80 13.55
N HIS A 31 10.15 -25.92 14.33
CA HIS A 31 9.59 -24.61 14.68
C HIS A 31 9.54 -23.68 13.45
N LYS A 32 10.59 -23.66 12.62
CA LYS A 32 10.59 -22.89 11.36
C LYS A 32 9.47 -23.33 10.41
N ILE A 33 9.29 -24.63 10.22
CA ILE A 33 8.21 -25.21 9.39
C ILE A 33 6.84 -24.82 9.95
N PHE A 34 6.62 -25.00 11.27
CA PHE A 34 5.37 -24.60 11.91
C PHE A 34 5.05 -23.12 11.63
N MET A 35 6.03 -22.24 11.85
CA MET A 35 5.88 -20.81 11.62
C MET A 35 5.53 -20.50 10.16
N ARG A 36 6.24 -21.10 9.18
CA ARG A 36 5.93 -20.92 7.75
C ARG A 36 4.54 -21.43 7.37
N ILE A 37 4.11 -22.57 7.89
CA ILE A 37 2.75 -23.09 7.67
C ILE A 37 1.71 -22.10 8.18
N THR A 38 1.92 -21.46 9.34
CA THR A 38 0.95 -20.47 9.82
C THR A 38 0.79 -19.29 8.87
N VAL A 39 1.88 -18.79 8.27
CA VAL A 39 1.85 -17.70 7.28
C VAL A 39 1.10 -18.13 6.02
N ILE A 40 1.39 -19.32 5.49
CA ILE A 40 0.72 -19.85 4.29
C ILE A 40 -0.77 -20.03 4.54
N VAL A 41 -1.15 -20.63 5.68
CA VAL A 41 -2.56 -20.87 6.02
C VAL A 41 -3.32 -19.55 6.15
N THR A 42 -2.77 -18.55 6.85
CA THR A 42 -3.43 -17.25 6.97
C THR A 42 -3.47 -16.48 5.65
N TYR A 43 -2.49 -16.67 4.77
CA TYR A 43 -2.48 -16.12 3.41
C TYR A 43 -3.68 -16.59 2.59
N TRP A 44 -3.91 -17.91 2.55
CA TRP A 44 -5.07 -18.46 1.82
C TRP A 44 -6.40 -18.10 2.46
N ILE A 45 -6.50 -18.18 3.79
CA ILE A 45 -7.77 -17.92 4.50
C ILE A 45 -8.18 -16.46 4.40
N VAL A 46 -7.26 -15.51 4.61
CA VAL A 46 -7.61 -14.08 4.70
C VAL A 46 -7.44 -13.39 3.36
N TYR A 47 -6.23 -13.41 2.80
CA TYR A 47 -5.91 -12.62 1.60
C TYR A 47 -6.57 -13.20 0.35
N VAL A 48 -6.37 -14.48 0.06
CA VAL A 48 -6.95 -15.09 -1.16
C VAL A 48 -8.48 -15.08 -1.10
N SER A 49 -9.10 -15.41 0.04
CA SER A 49 -10.57 -15.33 0.19
C SER A 49 -11.10 -13.91 -0.03
N SER A 50 -10.45 -12.89 0.54
CA SER A 50 -10.86 -11.49 0.32
C SER A 50 -10.78 -11.09 -1.15
N LEU A 51 -9.80 -11.64 -1.88
CA LEU A 51 -9.61 -11.39 -3.29
C LEU A 51 -10.66 -12.09 -4.15
N LEU A 52 -10.98 -13.35 -3.87
CA LEU A 52 -12.06 -14.08 -4.53
C LEU A 52 -13.42 -13.41 -4.29
N LEU A 53 -13.67 -12.96 -3.05
CA LEU A 53 -14.88 -12.22 -2.71
C LEU A 53 -14.97 -10.89 -3.45
N SER A 54 -13.83 -10.22 -3.67
CA SER A 54 -13.82 -9.02 -4.51
C SER A 54 -14.43 -9.31 -5.87
N ILE A 55 -14.04 -10.39 -6.53
CA ILE A 55 -14.58 -10.78 -7.84
C ILE A 55 -16.05 -11.22 -7.75
N GLY A 56 -16.39 -12.04 -6.76
CA GLY A 56 -17.72 -12.61 -6.59
C GLY A 56 -18.80 -11.56 -6.35
N PHE A 57 -18.48 -10.47 -5.65
CA PHE A 57 -19.41 -9.34 -5.47
C PHE A 57 -19.61 -8.54 -6.76
N PHE A 58 -18.65 -8.55 -7.69
CA PHE A 58 -18.73 -7.71 -8.87
C PHE A 58 -19.67 -8.27 -9.95
N ARG A 59 -19.76 -9.59 -10.17
CA ARG A 59 -20.64 -10.19 -11.22
C ARG A 59 -21.00 -11.66 -10.98
N LYS A 60 -22.18 -12.06 -11.48
CA LYS A 60 -22.67 -13.46 -11.55
C LYS A 60 -21.84 -14.37 -12.47
N ILE A 61 -21.06 -13.82 -13.40
CA ILE A 61 -20.25 -14.57 -14.37
C ILE A 61 -18.78 -14.14 -14.25
N VAL A 62 -17.90 -15.10 -14.03
CA VAL A 62 -16.45 -14.89 -13.95
C VAL A 62 -15.89 -14.72 -15.37
N SER A 63 -15.22 -13.60 -15.62
CA SER A 63 -14.55 -13.36 -16.91
C SER A 63 -13.06 -13.75 -16.85
N TYR A 64 -12.46 -14.07 -17.99
CA TYR A 64 -11.01 -14.35 -18.10
C TYR A 64 -10.14 -13.21 -17.53
N ARG A 65 -10.58 -11.95 -17.69
CA ARG A 65 -9.88 -10.78 -17.12
C ARG A 65 -9.83 -10.81 -15.59
N MET A 66 -10.88 -11.31 -14.95
CA MET A 66 -10.94 -11.44 -13.48
C MET A 66 -10.05 -12.56 -12.97
N LEU A 67 -9.96 -13.67 -13.70
CA LEU A 67 -9.01 -14.74 -13.37
C LEU A 67 -7.56 -14.26 -13.49
N ASN A 68 -7.26 -13.45 -14.51
CA ASN A 68 -5.94 -12.83 -14.65
C ASN A 68 -5.64 -11.86 -13.48
N TYR A 69 -6.61 -11.05 -13.06
CA TYR A 69 -6.49 -10.22 -11.86
C TYR A 69 -6.16 -11.05 -10.61
N CYS A 70 -6.87 -12.16 -10.39
CA CYS A 70 -6.56 -13.13 -9.32
C CYS A 70 -5.12 -13.63 -9.40
N ALA A 71 -4.73 -14.14 -10.57
CA ALA A 71 -3.42 -14.72 -10.78
C ALA A 71 -2.31 -13.70 -10.49
N ILE A 72 -2.46 -12.48 -10.98
CA ILE A 72 -1.46 -11.40 -10.83
C ILE A 72 -1.32 -10.96 -9.38
N ALA A 73 -2.42 -10.92 -8.64
CA ALA A 73 -2.41 -10.57 -7.23
C ALA A 73 -1.82 -11.68 -6.35
N VAL A 74 -2.24 -12.93 -6.57
CA VAL A 74 -1.77 -14.09 -5.79
C VAL A 74 -0.31 -14.42 -6.09
N LEU A 75 0.13 -14.25 -7.34
CA LEU A 75 1.52 -14.48 -7.76
C LEU A 75 2.41 -13.26 -7.57
N TYR A 76 1.93 -12.17 -6.96
CA TYR A 76 2.72 -10.96 -6.77
C TYR A 76 3.96 -11.25 -5.89
N PRO A 77 5.18 -11.23 -6.46
CA PRO A 77 6.38 -11.69 -5.77
C PRO A 77 6.75 -10.83 -4.57
N GLY A 78 6.49 -9.52 -4.61
CA GLY A 78 6.81 -8.63 -3.51
C GLY A 78 6.11 -9.02 -2.21
N LEU A 79 4.83 -9.40 -2.27
CA LEU A 79 4.10 -9.88 -1.10
C LEU A 79 4.61 -11.25 -0.65
N LEU A 80 4.81 -12.18 -1.59
CA LEU A 80 5.30 -13.53 -1.30
C LEU A 80 6.70 -13.51 -0.66
N ALA A 81 7.60 -12.64 -1.14
CA ALA A 81 8.96 -12.50 -0.64
C ALA A 81 9.00 -11.93 0.78
N VAL A 82 8.19 -10.90 1.06
CA VAL A 82 8.18 -10.27 2.38
C VAL A 82 7.48 -11.18 3.40
N ASP A 83 6.39 -11.86 3.02
CA ASP A 83 5.65 -12.68 3.97
C ASP A 83 6.30 -14.05 4.19
N ASN A 84 6.69 -14.77 3.14
CA ASN A 84 7.29 -16.11 3.27
C ASN A 84 8.81 -16.09 3.46
N GLY A 85 9.51 -15.11 2.86
CA GLY A 85 10.97 -14.96 2.97
C GLY A 85 11.38 -14.21 4.23
N HIS A 86 10.91 -12.96 4.38
CA HIS A 86 11.22 -12.10 5.54
C HIS A 86 10.30 -12.42 6.76
N PHE A 87 9.42 -13.42 6.66
CA PHE A 87 8.54 -13.86 7.74
C PHE A 87 7.68 -12.75 8.35
N GLN A 88 6.71 -12.27 7.57
CA GLN A 88 5.75 -11.24 7.98
C GLN A 88 4.31 -11.66 7.70
N TYR A 89 3.37 -11.06 8.44
CA TYR A 89 1.93 -11.30 8.25
C TYR A 89 1.25 -10.10 7.55
N ASN A 90 1.85 -9.55 6.49
CA ASN A 90 1.28 -8.37 5.83
C ASN A 90 -0.02 -8.69 5.10
N HIS A 91 -0.14 -9.89 4.54
CA HIS A 91 -1.35 -10.39 3.89
C HIS A 91 -2.60 -10.34 4.77
N ILE A 92 -2.49 -10.42 6.09
CA ILE A 92 -3.66 -10.32 6.99
C ILE A 92 -4.21 -8.88 6.95
N SER A 93 -3.33 -7.91 7.17
CA SER A 93 -3.67 -6.47 7.09
C SER A 93 -4.26 -6.12 5.73
N LEU A 94 -3.52 -6.48 4.68
CA LEU A 94 -3.88 -6.21 3.29
C LEU A 94 -5.17 -6.92 2.86
N GLY A 95 -5.41 -8.14 3.34
CA GLY A 95 -6.64 -8.89 3.09
C GLY A 95 -7.85 -8.30 3.80
N LEU A 96 -7.70 -7.83 5.05
CA LEU A 96 -8.76 -7.12 5.77
C LEU A 96 -9.09 -5.78 5.10
N PHE A 97 -8.07 -5.05 4.63
CA PHE A 97 -8.27 -3.84 3.83
C PHE A 97 -8.98 -4.15 2.50
N LEU A 98 -8.59 -5.22 1.80
CA LEU A 98 -9.25 -5.64 0.57
C LEU A 98 -10.72 -5.99 0.81
N PHE A 99 -11.02 -6.69 1.91
CA PHE A 99 -12.39 -6.98 2.31
C PHE A 99 -13.19 -5.72 2.68
N SER A 100 -12.55 -4.75 3.34
CA SER A 100 -13.16 -3.45 3.60
C SER A 100 -13.52 -2.71 2.30
N PHE A 101 -12.59 -2.69 1.34
CA PHE A 101 -12.81 -2.10 0.02
C PHE A 101 -14.01 -2.75 -0.70
N THR A 102 -14.12 -4.08 -0.69
CA THR A 102 -15.24 -4.76 -1.35
C THR A 102 -16.57 -4.41 -0.69
N CYS A 103 -16.65 -4.36 0.64
CA CYS A 103 -17.83 -3.89 1.36
C CYS A 103 -18.21 -2.45 0.99
N PHE A 104 -17.24 -1.54 0.86
CA PHE A 104 -17.49 -0.14 0.47
C PHE A 104 -18.05 -0.01 -0.94
N VAL A 105 -17.55 -0.81 -1.88
CA VAL A 105 -18.06 -0.83 -3.24
C VAL A 105 -19.47 -1.45 -3.30
N SER A 106 -19.73 -2.50 -2.53
CA SER A 106 -21.05 -3.11 -2.38
C SER A 106 -22.03 -2.33 -1.47
N SER A 107 -21.68 -1.09 -1.10
CA SER A 107 -22.50 -0.19 -0.26
C SER A 107 -22.75 -0.65 1.19
N PHE A 108 -22.05 -1.68 1.67
CA PHE A 108 -22.05 -2.09 3.07
C PHE A 108 -21.07 -1.24 3.91
N LEU A 109 -21.34 0.06 4.01
CA LEU A 109 -20.39 1.04 4.59
C LEU A 109 -20.00 0.76 6.05
N LYS A 110 -20.94 0.30 6.87
CA LYS A 110 -20.70 0.00 8.30
C LYS A 110 -19.75 -1.18 8.47
N ILE A 111 -20.04 -2.29 7.77
CA ILE A 111 -19.22 -3.50 7.81
C ILE A 111 -17.84 -3.21 7.24
N GLY A 112 -17.75 -2.50 6.11
CA GLY A 112 -16.47 -2.08 5.55
C GLY A 112 -15.64 -1.25 6.52
N SER A 113 -16.27 -0.35 7.28
CA SER A 113 -15.59 0.47 8.30
C SER A 113 -15.03 -0.41 9.43
N VAL A 114 -15.78 -1.41 9.90
CA VAL A 114 -15.30 -2.38 10.90
C VAL A 114 -14.04 -3.09 10.41
N PHE A 115 -14.05 -3.63 9.19
CA PHE A 115 -12.90 -4.35 8.64
C PHE A 115 -11.69 -3.43 8.39
N PHE A 116 -11.90 -2.18 8.01
CA PHE A 116 -10.81 -1.21 7.87
C PHE A 116 -10.12 -0.94 9.21
N ILE A 117 -10.91 -0.74 10.27
CA ILE A 117 -10.37 -0.54 11.61
C ILE A 117 -9.62 -1.77 12.10
N LEU A 118 -10.13 -2.98 11.85
CA LEU A 118 -9.40 -4.22 12.15
C LEU A 118 -8.07 -4.32 11.38
N ALA A 119 -8.02 -3.92 10.10
CA ALA A 119 -6.78 -3.85 9.34
C ALA A 119 -5.78 -2.85 9.96
N LEU A 120 -6.25 -1.66 10.32
CA LEU A 120 -5.45 -0.60 10.94
C LEU A 120 -4.84 -1.03 12.28
N PHE A 121 -5.61 -1.71 13.13
CA PHE A 121 -5.08 -2.24 14.40
C PHE A 121 -4.19 -3.46 14.23
N PHE A 122 -4.32 -4.21 13.14
CA PHE A 122 -3.39 -5.28 12.82
C PHE A 122 -2.02 -4.70 12.41
N LYS A 123 -2.01 -3.70 11.53
CA LYS A 123 -0.81 -2.96 11.15
C LYS A 123 -1.12 -1.49 10.91
N GLN A 124 -0.54 -0.62 11.72
CA GLN A 124 -0.81 0.83 11.69
C GLN A 124 -0.46 1.52 10.37
N MET A 125 0.31 0.86 9.49
CA MET A 125 0.69 1.40 8.19
C MET A 125 -0.50 1.49 7.21
N GLU A 126 -1.63 0.81 7.47
CA GLU A 126 -2.88 0.96 6.70
C GLU A 126 -3.47 2.38 6.77
N LEU A 127 -2.96 3.23 7.67
CA LEU A 127 -3.29 4.66 7.73
C LEU A 127 -3.07 5.38 6.38
N TYR A 128 -2.21 4.83 5.50
CA TYR A 128 -1.97 5.36 4.15
C TYR A 128 -3.24 5.37 3.28
N HIS A 129 -4.23 4.54 3.61
CA HIS A 129 -5.52 4.47 2.91
C HIS A 129 -6.64 5.24 3.61
N ALA A 130 -6.41 5.73 4.85
CA ALA A 130 -7.44 6.31 5.68
C ALA A 130 -8.04 7.59 5.07
N LEU A 131 -7.20 8.45 4.46
CA LEU A 131 -7.67 9.72 3.87
C LEU A 131 -8.67 9.50 2.72
N PRO A 132 -8.37 8.71 1.67
CA PRO A 132 -9.36 8.40 0.63
C PRO A 132 -10.60 7.68 1.16
N ILE A 133 -10.46 6.76 2.12
CA ILE A 133 -11.61 6.05 2.71
C ILE A 133 -12.54 7.02 3.43
N ALA A 134 -11.98 7.91 4.26
CA ALA A 134 -12.76 8.90 5.00
C ALA A 134 -13.54 9.82 4.04
N ILE A 135 -12.88 10.32 2.99
CA ILE A 135 -13.51 11.17 1.99
C ILE A 135 -14.55 10.41 1.17
N TYR A 136 -14.28 9.16 0.76
CA TYR A 136 -15.25 8.34 0.03
C TYR A 136 -16.52 8.05 0.86
N LEU A 137 -16.36 7.73 2.15
CA LEU A 137 -17.49 7.53 3.06
C LEU A 137 -18.29 8.84 3.26
N LEU A 138 -17.59 9.96 3.34
CA LEU A 138 -18.19 11.30 3.46
C LEU A 138 -19.01 11.66 2.22
N SER A 139 -18.43 11.51 1.03
CA SER A 139 -19.05 11.88 -0.24
C SER A 139 -20.16 10.92 -0.65
N LYS A 140 -20.00 9.61 -0.45
CA LYS A 140 -21.07 8.63 -0.73
C LYS A 140 -22.27 8.79 0.19
N SER A 141 -22.07 9.38 1.38
CA SER A 141 -23.18 9.73 2.26
C SER A 141 -23.90 11.00 1.82
N PHE A 142 -23.22 11.89 1.07
CA PHE A 142 -23.73 13.20 0.68
C PHE A 142 -24.87 13.09 -0.34
N PRO A 143 -25.97 13.86 -0.21
CA PRO A 143 -27.06 13.83 -1.19
C PRO A 143 -26.58 14.38 -2.54
N SER A 144 -26.80 13.65 -3.64
CA SER A 144 -26.33 14.10 -4.98
C SER A 144 -27.21 15.19 -5.62
N ASP A 145 -28.31 15.60 -4.98
CA ASP A 145 -29.23 16.60 -5.53
C ASP A 145 -28.91 18.01 -5.01
N ASN A 146 -28.65 18.93 -5.96
CA ASN A 146 -28.35 20.34 -5.72
C ASN A 146 -29.51 21.14 -5.06
N ARG A 147 -30.66 20.53 -4.78
CA ARG A 147 -31.79 21.15 -4.05
C ARG A 147 -31.86 20.57 -2.64
N LEU A 148 -30.90 20.98 -1.81
CA LEU A 148 -30.76 20.51 -0.44
C LEU A 148 -31.99 20.92 0.41
N SER A 149 -32.88 19.98 0.66
CA SER A 149 -33.89 20.14 1.71
C SER A 149 -33.27 19.91 3.08
N ALA A 150 -33.71 20.64 4.11
CA ALA A 150 -33.27 20.47 5.50
C ALA A 150 -33.48 19.04 6.04
N SER A 151 -34.32 18.23 5.40
CA SER A 151 -34.50 16.81 5.71
C SER A 151 -33.33 15.93 5.21
N GLN A 152 -32.76 16.23 4.04
CA GLN A 152 -31.64 15.47 3.47
C GLN A 152 -30.35 15.69 4.25
N TYR A 153 -30.09 16.92 4.71
CA TYR A 153 -28.95 17.21 5.57
C TYR A 153 -29.02 16.44 6.91
N ARG A 154 -30.22 16.36 7.51
CA ARG A 154 -30.44 15.55 8.72
C ARG A 154 -30.18 14.07 8.48
N TYR A 155 -30.59 13.52 7.33
CA TYR A 155 -30.31 12.13 6.98
C TYR A 155 -28.79 11.88 6.81
N TRP A 156 -28.11 12.76 6.08
CA TRP A 156 -26.65 12.71 5.91
C TRP A 156 -25.92 12.74 7.25
N ALA A 157 -26.23 13.73 8.10
CA ALA A 157 -25.64 13.86 9.42
C ALA A 157 -25.90 12.60 10.28
N LYS A 158 -27.10 12.03 10.21
CA LYS A 158 -27.43 10.77 10.89
C LYS A 158 -26.61 9.60 10.38
N GLN A 159 -26.41 9.46 9.07
CA GLN A 159 -25.59 8.38 8.50
C GLN A 159 -24.12 8.50 8.90
N LEU A 160 -23.56 9.72 8.83
CA LEU A 160 -22.20 9.98 9.29
C LEU A 160 -22.02 9.70 10.78
N PHE A 161 -23.00 10.12 11.59
CA PHE A 161 -22.98 9.85 13.03
C PHE A 161 -22.97 8.35 13.32
N ILE A 162 -23.77 7.56 12.58
CA ILE A 162 -23.76 6.10 12.69
C ILE A 162 -22.41 5.52 12.29
N LEU A 163 -21.80 5.99 11.20
CA LEU A 163 -20.47 5.53 10.77
C LEU A 163 -19.41 5.87 11.82
N PHE A 164 -19.43 7.08 12.36
CA PHE A 164 -18.52 7.50 13.42
C PHE A 164 -18.66 6.64 14.68
N ILE A 165 -19.90 6.36 15.10
CA ILE A 165 -20.17 5.43 16.21
C ILE A 165 -19.62 4.03 15.89
N THR A 166 -19.82 3.51 14.68
CA THR A 166 -19.32 2.17 14.33
C THR A 166 -17.79 2.09 14.41
N VAL A 167 -17.09 3.14 13.99
CA VAL A 167 -15.63 3.25 14.10
C VAL A 167 -15.19 3.34 15.57
N ILE A 168 -15.86 4.15 16.39
CA ILE A 168 -15.53 4.25 17.82
C ILE A 168 -15.77 2.92 18.54
N ILE A 169 -16.92 2.28 18.33
CA ILE A 169 -17.25 1.01 18.98
C ILE A 169 -16.22 -0.05 18.62
N THR A 170 -15.80 -0.12 17.36
CA THR A 170 -14.79 -1.10 16.93
C THR A 170 -13.41 -0.81 17.52
N ILE A 171 -12.98 0.46 17.59
CA ILE A 171 -11.77 0.87 18.30
C ILE A 171 -11.83 0.45 19.77
N LEU A 172 -12.93 0.77 20.46
CA LEU A 172 -13.11 0.44 21.87
C LEU A 172 -13.14 -1.08 22.09
N PHE A 173 -13.76 -1.84 21.19
CA PHE A 173 -13.79 -3.30 21.25
C PHE A 173 -12.39 -3.91 21.13
N VAL A 174 -11.57 -3.44 20.19
CA VAL A 174 -10.19 -3.92 20.02
C VAL A 174 -9.31 -3.52 21.21
N LEU A 175 -9.52 -2.32 21.77
CA LEU A 175 -8.75 -1.81 22.91
C LEU A 175 -9.28 -2.29 24.27
N LEU A 176 -10.47 -2.91 24.32
CA LEU A 176 -11.13 -3.45 25.52
C LEU A 176 -10.17 -4.17 26.49
N PRO A 177 -9.35 -5.15 26.04
CA PRO A 177 -8.44 -5.87 26.94
C PRO A 177 -7.31 -5.00 27.54
N PHE A 178 -7.07 -3.80 27.02
CA PHE A 178 -5.98 -2.92 27.46
C PHE A 178 -6.43 -1.77 28.38
N PHE A 179 -7.74 -1.60 28.63
CA PHE A 179 -8.28 -0.54 29.49
C PHE A 179 -8.04 -0.74 31.00
N VAL A 180 -7.42 -1.85 31.41
CA VAL A 180 -7.17 -2.17 32.83
C VAL A 180 -6.26 -1.13 33.51
N THR A 181 -5.40 -0.41 32.79
CA THR A 181 -4.57 0.66 33.37
C THR A 181 -4.28 1.77 32.36
N LYS A 182 -4.46 3.05 32.73
CA LYS A 182 -4.23 4.22 31.84
C LYS A 182 -2.80 4.27 31.27
N SER A 183 -1.81 3.84 32.04
CA SER A 183 -0.40 3.75 31.62
C SER A 183 -0.21 2.85 30.39
N ASN A 184 -1.01 1.78 30.26
CA ASN A 184 -0.89 0.82 29.15
C ASN A 184 -1.30 1.45 27.82
N LEU A 185 -2.32 2.32 27.81
CA LEU A 185 -2.78 2.99 26.59
C LEU A 185 -1.74 3.97 26.03
N ILE A 186 -1.13 4.78 26.90
CA ILE A 186 -0.05 5.71 26.52
C ILE A 186 1.16 4.93 26.00
N GLN A 187 1.49 3.80 26.64
CA GLN A 187 2.59 2.95 26.20
C GLN A 187 2.31 2.29 24.83
N ILE A 188 1.07 1.89 24.55
CA ILE A 188 0.67 1.38 23.23
C ILE A 188 0.91 2.48 22.18
N LEU A 189 0.44 3.70 22.42
CA LEU A 189 0.57 4.82 21.48
C LEU A 189 2.04 5.15 21.18
N HIS A 190 2.90 5.24 22.21
CA HIS A 190 4.33 5.52 22.01
C HIS A 190 5.06 4.38 21.30
N ARG A 191 4.59 3.13 21.41
CA ARG A 191 5.18 1.99 20.71
C ARG A 191 4.70 1.85 19.27
N THR A 192 3.45 2.23 18.97
CA THR A 192 2.91 2.19 17.60
C THR A 192 3.47 3.32 16.74
N PHE A 193 3.66 4.52 17.32
CA PHE A 193 4.24 5.69 16.66
C PHE A 193 5.56 6.12 17.32
N PRO A 194 6.69 5.48 16.97
CA PRO A 194 8.00 5.82 17.51
C PRO A 194 8.57 7.08 16.85
N PHE A 195 8.16 8.25 17.33
CA PHE A 195 8.63 9.56 16.81
C PHE A 195 10.12 9.83 17.01
N TYR A 196 10.82 9.00 17.79
CA TYR A 196 12.23 9.17 18.13
C TYR A 196 13.21 8.51 17.14
N ARG A 197 12.73 7.76 16.14
CA ARG A 197 13.60 7.15 15.12
C ARG A 197 14.00 8.16 14.06
N GLY A 198 15.27 8.14 13.68
CA GLY A 198 15.85 9.04 12.68
C GLY A 198 15.33 8.76 11.26
N ILE A 199 15.50 9.74 10.37
CA ILE A 199 14.90 9.81 9.01
C ILE A 199 15.52 8.82 8.00
N PHE A 200 16.64 8.18 8.34
CA PHE A 200 17.52 7.55 7.34
C PHE A 200 18.13 6.23 7.82
N GLU A 201 17.38 5.39 8.51
CA GLU A 201 17.89 4.08 8.94
C GLU A 201 18.11 3.14 7.73
N ASP A 202 17.25 3.21 6.70
CA ASP A 202 17.29 2.34 5.52
C ASP A 202 17.31 3.09 4.17
N LYS A 203 17.82 2.43 3.13
CA LYS A 203 17.92 2.97 1.76
C LYS A 203 16.61 2.68 1.04
N VAL A 204 15.67 3.61 1.11
CA VAL A 204 14.31 3.46 0.56
C VAL A 204 14.15 4.32 -0.68
N ALA A 205 13.32 3.87 -1.62
CA ALA A 205 12.96 4.60 -2.84
C ALA A 205 12.00 5.79 -2.56
N ASN A 206 12.36 6.66 -1.62
CA ASN A 206 11.58 7.84 -1.24
C ASN A 206 12.31 9.15 -1.60
N PHE A 207 11.58 10.26 -1.51
CA PHE A 207 12.08 11.59 -1.83
C PHE A 207 13.28 11.96 -0.95
N TRP A 208 13.16 11.73 0.36
CA TRP A 208 14.17 12.09 1.34
C TRP A 208 15.50 11.37 1.12
N CYS A 209 15.48 10.05 0.87
CA CYS A 209 16.68 9.26 0.62
C CYS A 209 17.38 9.73 -0.66
N SER A 210 16.62 9.96 -1.74
CA SER A 210 17.16 10.37 -3.03
C SER A 210 17.76 11.78 -2.98
N VAL A 211 17.06 12.74 -2.34
CA VAL A 211 17.58 14.10 -2.14
C VAL A 211 18.80 14.10 -1.22
N ASN A 212 18.83 13.25 -0.19
CA ASN A 212 19.96 13.15 0.75
C ASN A 212 21.27 12.65 0.11
N VAL A 213 21.20 12.02 -1.08
CA VAL A 213 22.39 11.69 -1.88
C VAL A 213 23.01 12.96 -2.46
N LEU A 214 22.19 13.86 -2.98
CA LEU A 214 22.61 15.09 -3.64
C LEU A 214 22.92 16.21 -2.63
N TYR A 215 22.09 16.34 -1.61
CA TYR A 215 22.16 17.39 -0.61
C TYR A 215 21.98 16.80 0.79
N LYS A 216 23.00 16.86 1.64
CA LYS A 216 22.98 16.24 2.98
C LYS A 216 21.95 16.95 3.88
N LEU A 217 20.76 16.37 3.98
CA LEU A 217 19.64 16.94 4.73
C LEU A 217 19.87 16.90 6.24
N LYS A 218 20.57 15.87 6.73
CA LYS A 218 20.87 15.70 8.18
C LYS A 218 21.72 16.84 8.75
N ASP A 219 22.65 17.35 7.96
CA ASP A 219 23.63 18.34 8.43
C ASP A 219 23.01 19.75 8.43
N ASN A 220 22.05 19.98 7.54
CA ASN A 220 21.47 21.31 7.30
C ASN A 220 20.12 21.54 7.97
N PHE A 221 19.38 20.48 8.33
CA PHE A 221 18.03 20.62 8.90
C PHE A 221 17.85 19.85 10.21
N LYS A 222 17.17 20.48 11.16
CA LYS A 222 16.70 19.82 12.38
C LYS A 222 15.62 18.78 12.03
N ILE A 223 15.66 17.64 12.71
CA ILE A 223 14.74 16.50 12.52
C ILE A 223 13.27 16.93 12.61
N VAL A 224 12.93 17.82 13.55
CA VAL A 224 11.55 18.33 13.74
C VAL A 224 11.06 19.12 12.52
N VAL A 225 11.95 19.86 11.85
CA VAL A 225 11.60 20.63 10.64
C VAL A 225 11.30 19.67 9.50
N LEU A 226 12.16 18.67 9.29
CA LEU A 226 11.95 17.63 8.27
C LEU A 226 10.63 16.85 8.51
N LEU A 227 10.30 16.55 9.76
CA LEU A 227 9.03 15.93 10.13
C LEU A 227 7.83 16.81 9.73
N ARG A 228 7.87 18.10 10.03
CA ARG A 228 6.79 19.03 9.62
C ARG A 228 6.68 19.15 8.10
N MET A 229 7.81 19.30 7.41
CA MET A 229 7.84 19.40 5.93
C MET A 229 7.26 18.15 5.27
N SER A 230 7.63 16.95 5.75
CA SER A 230 7.08 15.69 5.25
C SER A 230 5.56 15.57 5.46
N ALA A 231 5.05 15.97 6.64
CA ALA A 231 3.62 15.96 6.91
C ALA A 231 2.87 16.92 5.97
N ILE A 232 3.40 18.13 5.76
CA ILE A 232 2.83 19.11 4.82
C ILE A 232 2.85 18.56 3.39
N MET A 233 3.96 18.00 2.92
CA MET A 233 4.08 17.44 1.57
C MET A 233 3.08 16.31 1.33
N VAL A 234 2.90 15.40 2.29
CA VAL A 234 1.90 14.32 2.17
C VAL A 234 0.48 14.89 2.10
N LEU A 235 0.14 15.86 2.95
CA LEU A 235 -1.19 16.46 2.93
C LEU A 235 -1.46 17.19 1.61
N VAL A 236 -0.55 18.06 1.18
CA VAL A 236 -0.69 18.87 -0.04
C VAL A 236 -0.81 17.98 -1.27
N THR A 237 0.04 16.97 -1.39
CA THR A 237 0.05 16.10 -2.58
C THR A 237 -1.18 15.19 -2.66
N ASN A 238 -1.92 15.00 -1.56
CA ASN A 238 -3.18 14.26 -1.55
C ASN A 238 -4.40 15.11 -1.93
N ILE A 239 -4.34 16.44 -1.79
CA ILE A 239 -5.49 17.34 -2.03
C ILE A 239 -6.19 17.11 -3.37
N PRO A 240 -5.49 16.99 -4.53
CA PRO A 240 -6.17 16.86 -5.82
C PRO A 240 -7.08 15.63 -5.89
N TRP A 241 -6.62 14.50 -5.38
CA TRP A 241 -7.40 13.26 -5.38
C TRP A 241 -8.50 13.25 -4.31
N LEU A 242 -8.26 13.86 -3.15
CA LEU A 242 -9.30 14.00 -2.14
C LEU A 242 -10.45 14.89 -2.65
N LEU A 243 -10.14 15.99 -3.33
CA LEU A 243 -11.16 16.85 -3.97
C LEU A 243 -11.90 16.11 -5.08
N CYS A 244 -11.17 15.46 -5.99
CA CYS A 244 -11.76 14.67 -7.07
C CYS A 244 -12.72 13.59 -6.53
N LEU A 245 -12.32 12.89 -5.47
CA LEU A 245 -13.12 11.85 -4.82
C LEU A 245 -14.32 12.40 -4.04
N PHE A 246 -14.18 13.60 -3.47
CA PHE A 246 -15.28 14.26 -2.76
C PHE A 246 -16.41 14.66 -3.72
N TYR A 247 -16.07 15.25 -4.86
CA TYR A 247 -17.06 15.69 -5.86
C TYR A 247 -17.58 14.54 -6.72
N TYR A 248 -16.74 13.55 -7.04
CA TYR A 248 -17.09 12.45 -7.94
C TYR A 248 -16.75 11.09 -7.31
N PRO A 249 -17.60 10.57 -6.39
CA PRO A 249 -17.34 9.34 -5.63
C PRO A 249 -17.60 8.06 -6.43
N THR A 250 -16.91 7.90 -7.57
CA THR A 250 -16.95 6.68 -8.38
C THR A 250 -15.99 5.63 -7.84
N VAL A 251 -16.27 4.35 -8.12
CA VAL A 251 -15.40 3.23 -7.72
C VAL A 251 -14.00 3.37 -8.34
N THR A 252 -13.92 3.85 -9.59
CA THR A 252 -12.64 4.07 -10.28
C THR A 252 -11.84 5.18 -9.61
N ASN A 253 -12.48 6.32 -9.29
CA ASN A 253 -11.81 7.43 -8.60
C ASN A 253 -11.39 7.02 -7.19
N PHE A 254 -12.17 6.16 -6.52
CA PHE A 254 -11.80 5.62 -5.22
C PHE A 254 -10.53 4.76 -5.30
N LYS A 255 -10.42 3.87 -6.29
CA LYS A 255 -9.20 3.07 -6.51
C LYS A 255 -7.98 3.95 -6.80
N TYR A 256 -8.11 4.94 -7.67
CA TYR A 256 -7.03 5.88 -7.96
C TYR A 256 -6.65 6.73 -6.74
N GLY A 257 -7.63 7.20 -5.95
CA GLY A 257 -7.39 7.93 -4.71
C GLY A 257 -6.64 7.10 -3.67
N LEU A 258 -6.98 5.81 -3.53
CA LEU A 258 -6.25 4.86 -2.67
C LEU A 258 -4.80 4.69 -3.12
N LEU A 259 -4.55 4.55 -4.43
CA LEU A 259 -3.21 4.43 -4.98
C LEU A 259 -2.39 5.72 -4.84
N ALA A 260 -2.98 6.87 -5.18
CA ALA A 260 -2.32 8.17 -5.07
C ALA A 260 -1.94 8.49 -3.62
N SER A 261 -2.85 8.21 -2.67
CA SER A 261 -2.57 8.41 -1.25
C SER A 261 -1.45 7.52 -0.75
N SER A 262 -1.53 6.23 -1.03
CA SER A 262 -0.47 5.30 -0.60
C SER A 262 0.90 5.60 -1.22
N LEU A 263 0.96 6.03 -2.49
CA LEU A 263 2.20 6.50 -3.12
C LEU A 263 2.69 7.83 -2.54
N SER A 264 1.80 8.77 -2.23
CA SER A 264 2.16 10.03 -1.57
C SER A 264 2.79 9.77 -0.19
N PHE A 265 2.16 8.94 0.64
CA PHE A 265 2.72 8.53 1.92
C PHE A 265 4.06 7.80 1.74
N PHE A 266 4.19 6.89 0.76
CA PHE A 266 5.45 6.19 0.49
C PHE A 266 6.59 7.13 0.05
N LEU A 267 6.30 8.11 -0.82
CA LEU A 267 7.32 9.00 -1.38
C LEU A 267 7.74 10.10 -0.40
N PHE A 268 6.79 10.69 0.32
CA PHE A 268 7.00 11.93 1.07
C PHE A 268 6.92 11.78 2.58
N SER A 269 6.49 10.64 3.13
CA SER A 269 6.49 10.44 4.59
C SER A 269 7.92 10.40 5.16
N PHE A 270 8.03 10.85 6.40
CA PHE A 270 9.26 10.87 7.19
C PHE A 270 9.80 9.46 7.50
N GLN A 271 8.90 8.55 7.87
CA GLN A 271 9.23 7.17 8.23
C GLN A 271 8.58 6.25 7.20
N VAL A 272 9.42 5.71 6.32
CA VAL A 272 9.05 4.78 5.26
C VAL A 272 10.03 3.62 5.31
N HIS A 273 9.51 2.42 5.15
CA HIS A 273 10.33 1.20 5.04
C HIS A 273 10.24 0.67 3.61
N GLU A 274 11.27 -0.05 3.16
CA GLU A 274 11.30 -0.72 1.84
C GLU A 274 10.00 -1.52 1.60
N LYS A 275 9.51 -2.21 2.64
CA LYS A 275 8.29 -3.04 2.63
C LYS A 275 6.97 -2.29 2.52
N SER A 276 6.95 -0.98 2.77
CA SER A 276 5.70 -0.21 2.74
C SER A 276 5.16 0.03 1.33
N ILE A 277 5.96 -0.24 0.29
CA ILE A 277 5.50 -0.22 -1.11
C ILE A 277 4.35 -1.21 -1.36
N LEU A 278 4.22 -2.27 -0.54
CA LEU A 278 3.11 -3.23 -0.61
C LEU A 278 1.74 -2.55 -0.42
N LEU A 279 1.68 -1.46 0.35
CA LEU A 279 0.46 -0.69 0.55
C LEU A 279 0.06 0.07 -0.72
N ALA A 280 1.01 0.48 -1.56
CA ALA A 280 0.69 1.05 -2.87
C ALA A 280 0.43 -0.03 -3.93
N ALA A 281 1.11 -1.18 -3.83
CA ALA A 281 0.96 -2.29 -4.77
C ALA A 281 -0.47 -2.85 -4.77
N LEU A 282 -1.12 -2.97 -3.61
CA LEU A 282 -2.48 -3.53 -3.55
C LEU A 282 -3.55 -2.65 -4.22
N PRO A 283 -3.65 -1.33 -3.97
CA PRO A 283 -4.51 -0.45 -4.76
C PRO A 283 -4.16 -0.42 -6.25
N ALA A 284 -2.88 -0.57 -6.63
CA ALA A 284 -2.51 -0.73 -8.03
C ALA A 284 -3.12 -2.00 -8.64
N ILE A 285 -3.04 -3.13 -7.93
CA ILE A 285 -3.67 -4.39 -8.35
C ILE A 285 -5.18 -4.21 -8.58
N LEU A 286 -5.88 -3.43 -7.73
CA LEU A 286 -7.31 -3.13 -7.91
C LEU A 286 -7.64 -2.42 -9.24
N LEU A 287 -6.67 -1.72 -9.84
CA LEU A 287 -6.79 -1.00 -11.11
C LEU A 287 -6.44 -1.87 -12.34
N TRP A 288 -6.21 -3.18 -12.16
CA TRP A 288 -5.79 -4.07 -13.24
C TRP A 288 -6.77 -4.08 -14.42
N ASN A 289 -8.07 -4.03 -14.14
CA ASN A 289 -9.10 -4.07 -15.18
C ASN A 289 -9.18 -2.76 -15.98
N GLU A 290 -8.83 -1.63 -15.36
CA GLU A 290 -8.83 -0.31 -15.97
C GLU A 290 -7.54 -0.04 -16.77
N SER A 291 -6.38 -0.39 -16.23
CA SER A 291 -5.08 -0.02 -16.80
C SER A 291 -4.00 -1.11 -16.62
N PRO A 292 -4.12 -2.26 -17.29
CA PRO A 292 -3.25 -3.43 -17.05
C PRO A 292 -1.77 -3.13 -17.28
N VAL A 293 -1.43 -2.32 -18.29
CA VAL A 293 -0.05 -1.88 -18.59
C VAL A 293 0.56 -1.08 -17.44
N PHE A 294 -0.21 -0.12 -16.91
CA PHE A 294 0.26 0.74 -15.83
C PHE A 294 0.51 -0.09 -14.57
N VAL A 295 -0.43 -0.99 -14.25
CA VAL A 295 -0.37 -1.86 -13.09
C VAL A 295 0.76 -2.88 -13.19
N SER A 296 0.96 -3.54 -14.35
CA SER A 296 2.10 -4.46 -14.51
C SER A 296 3.42 -3.74 -14.35
N TRP A 297 3.57 -2.54 -14.92
CA TRP A 297 4.81 -1.77 -14.84
C TRP A 297 5.14 -1.35 -13.41
N ILE A 298 4.18 -0.79 -12.66
CA ILE A 298 4.42 -0.39 -11.26
C ILE A 298 4.74 -1.60 -10.36
N LEU A 299 4.11 -2.76 -10.59
CA LEU A 299 4.35 -3.98 -9.82
C LEU A 299 5.72 -4.62 -10.10
N ILE A 300 6.22 -4.51 -11.34
CA ILE A 300 7.60 -4.94 -11.66
C ILE A 300 8.61 -4.05 -10.94
N ILE A 301 8.42 -2.72 -10.99
CA ILE A 301 9.32 -1.77 -10.32
C ILE A 301 9.25 -1.92 -8.79
N SER A 302 8.07 -2.22 -8.22
CA SER A 302 7.94 -2.49 -6.78
C SER A 302 8.68 -3.75 -6.36
N ASN A 303 8.68 -4.81 -7.18
CA ASN A 303 9.52 -5.99 -6.92
C ASN A 303 11.01 -5.61 -6.91
N THR A 304 11.50 -4.87 -7.91
CA THR A 304 12.89 -4.38 -7.94
C THR A 304 13.25 -3.60 -6.67
N SER A 305 12.36 -2.73 -6.18
CA SER A 305 12.60 -1.95 -4.96
C SER A 305 12.78 -2.80 -3.70
N LEU A 306 12.20 -4.01 -3.66
CA LEU A 306 12.31 -4.96 -2.56
C LEU A 306 13.50 -5.91 -2.70
N TYR A 307 14.20 -5.92 -3.83
CA TYR A 307 15.28 -6.87 -4.08
C TYR A 307 16.48 -6.74 -3.11
N PRO A 308 16.96 -5.53 -2.76
CA PRO A 308 18.04 -5.38 -1.79
C PRO A 308 17.73 -6.01 -0.43
N LEU A 309 16.46 -6.00 -0.01
CA LEU A 309 15.98 -6.68 1.20
C LEU A 309 16.14 -8.20 1.10
N CYS A 310 15.75 -8.77 -0.04
CA CYS A 310 15.84 -10.21 -0.29
C CYS A 310 17.29 -10.70 -0.22
N ILE A 311 18.26 -9.89 -0.67
CA ILE A 311 19.69 -10.20 -0.54
C ILE A 311 20.16 -10.13 0.92
N LYS A 312 19.74 -9.09 1.67
CA LYS A 312 20.06 -8.97 3.11
C LYS A 312 19.57 -10.21 3.90
N ASP A 313 18.42 -10.77 3.52
CA ASP A 313 17.84 -11.97 4.13
C ASP A 313 18.44 -13.29 3.61
N GLY A 314 19.45 -13.26 2.72
CA GLY A 314 20.05 -14.45 2.13
C GLY A 314 19.16 -15.18 1.10
N ASN A 315 18.06 -14.56 0.68
CA ASN A 315 17.03 -15.16 -0.17
C ASN A 315 17.10 -14.64 -1.62
N ALA A 316 18.27 -14.70 -2.24
CA ALA A 316 18.51 -14.21 -3.60
C ALA A 316 17.64 -14.90 -4.69
N ILE A 317 17.13 -16.11 -4.41
CA ILE A 317 16.28 -16.91 -5.31
C ILE A 317 14.99 -16.15 -5.73
N HIS A 318 14.54 -15.18 -4.95
CA HIS A 318 13.37 -14.35 -5.31
C HIS A 318 13.55 -13.58 -6.63
N LEU A 319 14.78 -13.39 -7.12
CA LEU A 319 15.00 -12.83 -8.45
C LEU A 319 14.33 -13.68 -9.54
N ALA A 320 14.34 -15.01 -9.42
CA ALA A 320 13.69 -15.89 -10.38
C ALA A 320 12.16 -15.70 -10.39
N LEU A 321 11.55 -15.45 -9.22
CA LEU A 321 10.13 -15.11 -9.12
C LEU A 321 9.82 -13.76 -9.77
N PHE A 322 10.75 -12.80 -9.69
CA PHE A 322 10.57 -11.48 -10.32
C PHE A 322 10.63 -11.60 -11.86
N ILE A 323 11.56 -12.41 -12.38
CA ILE A 323 11.66 -12.73 -13.81
C ILE A 323 10.40 -13.47 -14.29
N PHE A 324 9.95 -14.48 -13.53
CA PHE A 324 8.72 -15.20 -13.84
C PHE A 324 7.51 -14.25 -13.90
N TYR A 325 7.40 -13.32 -12.96
CA TYR A 325 6.32 -12.33 -12.93
C TYR A 325 6.37 -11.34 -14.11
N TYR A 326 7.57 -10.97 -14.57
CA TYR A 326 7.73 -10.20 -15.79
C TYR A 326 7.20 -10.97 -17.02
N ILE A 327 7.50 -12.26 -17.12
CA ILE A 327 7.04 -13.11 -18.22
C ILE A 327 5.51 -13.25 -18.20
N THR A 328 4.89 -13.46 -17.04
CA THR A 328 3.42 -13.59 -16.94
C THR A 328 2.70 -12.29 -17.32
N THR A 329 3.28 -11.14 -16.98
CA THR A 329 2.69 -9.83 -17.27
C THR A 329 3.03 -9.30 -18.68
N TYR A 330 3.94 -9.95 -19.41
CA TYR A 330 4.39 -9.56 -20.76
C TYR A 330 3.23 -9.35 -21.74
N SER A 331 2.22 -10.22 -21.68
CA SER A 331 1.02 -10.14 -22.53
C SER A 331 0.26 -8.81 -22.41
N SER A 332 0.44 -8.07 -21.32
CA SER A 332 -0.17 -6.77 -21.12
C SER A 332 0.51 -5.68 -21.96
N PHE A 333 1.81 -5.82 -22.23
CA PHE A 333 2.61 -4.83 -22.96
C PHE A 333 2.54 -4.99 -24.47
N SER A 334 2.22 -6.19 -24.97
CA SER A 334 2.22 -6.50 -26.41
C SER A 334 1.23 -5.66 -27.24
N LYS A 335 0.22 -5.05 -26.60
CA LYS A 335 -0.78 -4.20 -27.25
C LYS A 335 -0.37 -2.74 -27.39
N LEU A 336 0.77 -2.35 -26.83
CA LEU A 336 1.26 -0.96 -26.90
C LEU A 336 1.90 -0.66 -28.26
N PRO A 337 1.94 0.62 -28.69
CA PRO A 337 2.77 1.01 -29.83
C PRO A 337 4.25 0.78 -29.53
N VAL A 338 5.03 0.49 -30.57
CA VAL A 338 6.45 0.07 -30.49
C VAL A 338 7.29 0.99 -29.61
N PHE A 339 7.15 2.31 -29.74
CA PHE A 339 7.89 3.27 -28.93
C PHE A 339 7.61 3.11 -27.42
N LYS A 340 6.34 2.94 -27.03
CA LYS A 340 5.97 2.73 -25.62
C LYS A 340 6.44 1.36 -25.11
N GLN A 341 6.41 0.33 -25.97
CA GLN A 341 6.98 -0.97 -25.63
C GLN A 341 8.48 -0.85 -25.35
N LEU A 342 9.23 -0.13 -26.19
CA LEU A 342 10.67 0.08 -25.99
C LEU A 342 10.97 0.75 -24.65
N VAL A 343 10.20 1.77 -24.27
CA VAL A 343 10.35 2.45 -22.97
C VAL A 343 10.09 1.49 -21.81
N VAL A 344 8.98 0.75 -21.85
CA VAL A 344 8.61 -0.15 -20.75
C VAL A 344 9.58 -1.33 -20.64
N HIS A 345 9.87 -2.02 -21.75
CA HIS A 345 10.81 -3.14 -21.74
C HIS A 345 12.23 -2.69 -21.43
N GLY A 346 12.67 -1.54 -21.93
CA GLY A 346 13.95 -0.92 -21.58
C GLY A 346 14.05 -0.66 -20.08
N SER A 347 13.00 -0.12 -19.45
CA SER A 347 12.96 0.09 -18.00
C SER A 347 12.96 -1.22 -17.20
N CYS A 348 12.28 -2.27 -17.67
CA CYS A 348 12.29 -3.57 -17.00
C CYS A 348 13.63 -4.29 -17.15
N LEU A 349 14.30 -4.14 -18.29
CA LEU A 349 15.64 -4.68 -18.53
C LEU A 349 16.68 -3.92 -17.70
N ALA A 350 16.59 -2.60 -17.60
CA ALA A 350 17.42 -1.80 -16.71
C ALA A 350 17.24 -2.20 -15.24
N SER A 351 16.00 -2.48 -14.79
CA SER A 351 15.76 -2.94 -13.42
C SER A 351 16.35 -4.33 -13.16
N LEU A 352 16.22 -5.26 -14.12
CA LEU A 352 16.80 -6.60 -14.03
C LEU A 352 18.33 -6.57 -14.00
N THR A 353 18.96 -5.75 -14.85
CA THR A 353 20.42 -5.60 -14.88
C THR A 353 20.96 -5.02 -13.58
N LEU A 354 20.27 -4.05 -12.95
CA LEU A 354 20.63 -3.56 -11.63
C LEU A 354 20.54 -4.64 -10.54
N CYS A 355 19.49 -5.47 -10.57
CA CYS A 355 19.36 -6.60 -9.65
C CYS A 355 20.48 -7.63 -9.85
N LEU A 356 20.76 -8.00 -11.10
CA LEU A 356 21.86 -8.94 -11.42
C LEU A 356 23.22 -8.37 -11.01
N ALA A 357 23.45 -7.07 -11.24
CA ALA A 357 24.69 -6.42 -10.84
C ALA A 357 24.90 -6.47 -9.32
N ASN A 358 23.82 -6.23 -8.55
CA ASN A 358 23.86 -6.33 -7.09
C ASN A 358 24.12 -7.75 -6.57
N LEU A 359 23.78 -8.78 -7.36
CA LEU A 359 24.02 -10.19 -7.01
C LEU A 359 25.42 -10.68 -7.42
N LEU A 360 25.89 -10.28 -8.60
CA LEU A 360 27.08 -10.84 -9.23
C LEU A 360 28.37 -10.08 -8.89
N PHE A 361 28.29 -8.75 -8.67
CA PHE A 361 29.47 -7.93 -8.45
C PHE A 361 29.61 -7.51 -6.99
N PRO A 362 30.81 -7.64 -6.39
CA PRO A 362 31.06 -7.07 -5.07
C PRO A 362 31.04 -5.52 -5.16
N PRO A 363 30.46 -4.83 -4.16
CA PRO A 363 30.47 -3.38 -4.15
C PRO A 363 31.91 -2.85 -3.98
N PRO A 364 32.26 -1.71 -4.61
CA PRO A 364 33.57 -1.08 -4.42
C PRO A 364 33.80 -0.75 -2.94
N ALA A 365 35.02 -0.95 -2.42
CA ALA A 365 35.37 -0.72 -1.01
C ALA A 365 35.04 0.71 -0.53
N ARG A 366 35.14 1.71 -1.44
CA ARG A 366 34.79 3.11 -1.16
C ARG A 366 33.28 3.31 -0.94
N PHE A 367 32.43 2.50 -1.56
CA PHE A 367 30.97 2.64 -1.54
C PHE A 367 30.27 1.28 -1.33
N PRO A 368 30.22 0.76 -0.09
CA PRO A 368 29.73 -0.60 0.21
C PRO A 368 28.24 -0.81 -0.08
N HIS A 369 27.47 0.26 -0.24
CA HIS A 369 26.01 0.21 -0.45
C HIS A 369 25.57 0.80 -1.79
N ILE A 370 26.47 0.90 -2.77
CA ILE A 370 26.18 1.60 -4.03
C ILE A 370 25.01 0.97 -4.79
N PHE A 371 24.94 -0.37 -4.86
CA PHE A 371 23.89 -1.06 -5.62
C PHE A 371 22.51 -0.88 -4.99
N SER A 372 22.40 -0.99 -3.66
CA SER A 372 21.13 -0.75 -2.98
C SER A 372 20.68 0.71 -3.13
N LEU A 373 21.62 1.66 -3.14
CA LEU A 373 21.32 3.06 -3.40
C LEU A 373 20.88 3.32 -4.84
N LEU A 374 21.57 2.74 -5.83
CA LEU A 374 21.20 2.86 -7.25
C LEU A 374 19.81 2.30 -7.52
N ILE A 375 19.49 1.12 -6.97
CA ILE A 375 18.14 0.54 -7.05
C ILE A 375 17.11 1.47 -6.40
N ALA A 376 17.39 2.02 -5.21
CA ALA A 376 16.48 2.93 -4.52
C ALA A 376 16.20 4.20 -5.34
N VAL A 377 17.23 4.85 -5.90
CA VAL A 377 17.09 6.06 -6.73
C VAL A 377 16.37 5.74 -8.04
N TYR A 378 16.71 4.62 -8.68
CA TYR A 378 16.05 4.18 -9.92
C TYR A 378 14.54 3.95 -9.72
N CYS A 379 14.17 3.24 -8.66
CA CYS A 379 12.77 3.01 -8.31
C CYS A 379 12.07 4.31 -7.90
N PHE A 380 12.75 5.22 -7.18
CA PHE A 380 12.19 6.52 -6.80
C PHE A 380 11.78 7.35 -8.03
N VAL A 381 12.62 7.40 -9.07
CA VAL A 381 12.30 8.10 -10.32
C VAL A 381 11.03 7.53 -10.97
N HIS A 382 10.92 6.20 -11.04
CA HIS A 382 9.73 5.53 -11.58
C HIS A 382 8.48 5.77 -10.74
N PHE A 383 8.57 5.63 -9.41
CA PHE A 383 7.43 5.88 -8.52
C PHE A 383 6.96 7.33 -8.58
N THR A 384 7.89 8.28 -8.70
CA THR A 384 7.56 9.70 -8.91
C THR A 384 6.85 9.90 -10.25
N MET A 385 7.34 9.27 -11.33
CA MET A 385 6.67 9.31 -12.63
C MET A 385 5.25 8.74 -12.58
N PHE A 386 5.05 7.57 -11.96
CA PHE A 386 3.72 6.99 -11.77
C PHE A 386 2.81 7.89 -10.91
N PHE A 387 3.36 8.47 -9.85
CA PHE A 387 2.63 9.39 -8.98
C PHE A 387 2.17 10.64 -9.75
N LEU A 388 3.05 11.26 -10.53
CA LEU A 388 2.70 12.41 -11.37
C LEU A 388 1.66 12.03 -12.43
N TYR A 389 1.82 10.89 -13.10
CA TYR A 389 0.87 10.39 -14.08
C TYR A 389 -0.55 10.25 -13.52
N ILE A 390 -0.69 9.64 -12.33
CA ILE A 390 -1.99 9.50 -11.67
C ILE A 390 -2.55 10.88 -11.30
N ASN A 391 -1.76 11.79 -10.73
CA ASN A 391 -2.24 13.14 -10.40
C ASN A 391 -2.67 13.95 -11.64
N LEU A 392 -1.98 13.80 -12.77
CA LEU A 392 -2.37 14.42 -14.04
C LEU A 392 -3.72 13.88 -14.54
N ILE A 393 -4.00 12.59 -14.38
CA ILE A 393 -5.32 12.01 -14.69
C ILE A 393 -6.41 12.66 -13.83
N ALA A 394 -6.19 12.82 -12.53
CA ALA A 394 -7.15 13.49 -11.65
C ALA A 394 -7.44 14.92 -12.08
N LEU A 395 -6.38 15.71 -12.33
CA LEU A 395 -6.53 17.09 -12.77
C LEU A 395 -7.30 17.17 -14.08
N ARG A 396 -6.92 16.37 -15.08
CA ARG A 396 -7.62 16.31 -16.36
C ARG A 396 -9.10 15.96 -16.18
N PHE A 397 -9.40 14.94 -15.39
CA PHE A 397 -10.78 14.53 -15.11
C PHE A 397 -11.58 15.65 -14.44
N MET A 398 -11.02 16.33 -13.43
CA MET A 398 -11.70 17.47 -12.79
C MET A 398 -11.93 18.63 -13.77
N PHE A 399 -10.96 18.97 -14.60
CA PHE A 399 -11.09 20.04 -15.61
C PHE A 399 -12.17 19.72 -16.65
N GLU A 400 -12.21 18.48 -17.14
CA GLU A 400 -13.25 18.02 -18.09
C GLU A 400 -14.65 18.12 -17.46
N GLN A 401 -14.81 17.75 -16.18
CA GLN A 401 -16.09 17.79 -15.49
C GLN A 401 -16.56 19.21 -15.10
N LEU A 402 -15.62 20.11 -14.78
CA LEU A 402 -15.93 21.49 -14.41
C LEU A 402 -16.25 22.39 -15.61
N LYS A 403 -16.19 21.88 -16.86
CA LYS A 403 -16.35 22.65 -18.11
C LYS A 403 -15.49 23.93 -18.17
N ILE A 404 -14.40 24.01 -17.41
CA ILE A 404 -13.51 25.18 -17.40
C ILE A 404 -12.81 25.32 -18.77
N ALA A 405 -12.62 24.21 -19.48
CA ALA A 405 -12.14 24.23 -20.87
C ALA A 405 -13.09 25.01 -21.80
N ASP A 406 -14.41 24.89 -21.62
CA ASP A 406 -15.38 25.64 -22.42
C ASP A 406 -15.36 27.14 -22.06
N LEU A 407 -15.19 27.49 -20.78
CA LEU A 407 -15.06 28.88 -20.32
C LEU A 407 -13.77 29.56 -20.82
N LEU A 408 -12.64 28.86 -20.86
CA LEU A 408 -11.38 29.38 -21.39
C LEU A 408 -11.41 29.54 -22.91
N ILE A 409 -12.10 28.65 -23.63
CA ILE A 409 -12.27 28.77 -25.09
C ILE A 409 -13.23 29.91 -25.43
N VAL A 410 -14.28 30.13 -24.62
CA VAL A 410 -15.20 31.27 -24.79
C VAL A 410 -14.49 32.59 -24.48
N SER A 411 -13.69 32.68 -23.42
CA SER A 411 -12.99 33.93 -23.08
C SER A 411 -11.89 34.33 -24.08
N VAL A 412 -11.30 33.36 -24.80
CA VAL A 412 -10.33 33.63 -25.89
C VAL A 412 -11.04 33.97 -27.21
N ARG A 413 -12.32 33.63 -27.36
CA ARG A 413 -13.13 33.97 -28.54
C ARG A 413 -13.84 35.32 -28.41
N GLU A 414 -13.97 35.83 -27.19
CA GLU A 414 -14.53 37.15 -26.85
C GLU A 414 -13.46 38.25 -26.65
N SER A 415 -12.16 37.91 -26.78
CA SER A 415 -11.03 38.86 -26.85
C SER A 415 -10.48 38.93 -28.27
#